data_AF-A0A258S8T7-F1
#
_entry.id   AF-A0A258S8T7-F1
#
_cell.length_a   1.000
_cell.length_b   1.000
_cell.length_c   1.000
_cell.angle_alpha   90.00
_cell.angle_beta   90.00
_cell.angle_gamma   90.00
#
_symmetry.space_group_name_H-M   'P 1'
#
loop_
_entity.id
_entity.type
_entity.pdbx_description
1 polymer ?
#
loop_
_entity_poly.entity_id
_entity_poly.type
_entity_poly.pdbx_seq_one_letter_code
_entity_poly.pdbx_strand_id
1 'polypeptide(L)'
;MPPFLDAAASPALSGFLNELTAMLHHRGEALAPRVTGSDSHGVAEIADFLMLQVINRAEPHLAHLARLSGLHPERLYATFLELAGELSTFTAVQKRPRDFAVYRHDNLEETFEPVMVELRRSLSAVLEQSAVQIPLQDRKYGIRVGTIQDRTLISGANFVLVVKAEMPGETIRRSLPALIKIGPVEQIRELVNVQLPGIRVRPLALAPRQIPYNAGAVYFELEPASPLWKQLAVSGGIAVHLAGDFPGVHMEMWAIRN
;
A
#
# COMPACT_ATOMS: atom_id res chain seq x y z
N MET A 1 -2.72 13.83 34.17
CA MET A 1 -1.41 13.24 34.60
C MET A 1 -0.59 14.25 35.41
N PRO A 2 0.03 13.89 36.56
CA PRO A 2 0.89 14.81 37.31
C PRO A 2 2.23 15.08 36.60
N PRO A 3 2.98 16.13 36.98
CA PRO A 3 4.33 16.37 36.47
C PRO A 3 5.29 15.28 36.93
N PHE A 4 6.15 14.81 36.01
CA PHE A 4 7.15 13.78 36.28
C PHE A 4 8.52 14.25 35.80
N LEU A 5 9.56 14.03 36.61
CA LEU A 5 10.95 14.25 36.19
C LEU A 5 11.53 13.08 35.39
N ASP A 6 10.91 11.89 35.53
CA ASP A 6 11.27 10.68 34.83
C ASP A 6 10.02 10.07 34.18
N ALA A 7 10.03 9.95 32.85
CA ALA A 7 8.96 9.33 32.09
C ALA A 7 8.73 7.87 32.49
N ALA A 8 9.78 7.16 32.94
CA ALA A 8 9.68 5.78 33.43
C ALA A 8 8.83 5.68 34.71
N ALA A 9 8.75 6.76 35.50
CA ALA A 9 7.92 6.81 36.72
C ALA A 9 6.42 7.01 36.40
N SER A 10 6.07 7.39 35.17
CA SER A 10 4.70 7.49 34.70
C SER A 10 4.32 6.23 33.91
N PRO A 11 3.36 5.42 34.40
CA PRO A 11 2.87 4.25 33.66
C PRO A 11 2.30 4.60 32.29
N ALA A 12 1.68 5.77 32.17
CA ALA A 12 1.09 6.25 30.91
C ALA A 12 2.18 6.59 29.87
N LEU A 13 3.20 7.36 30.26
CA LEU A 13 4.28 7.73 29.34
C LEU A 13 5.12 6.52 28.94
N SER A 14 5.41 5.63 29.88
CA SER A 14 6.06 4.35 29.61
C SER A 14 5.23 3.48 28.67
N GLY A 15 3.90 3.48 28.87
CA GLY A 15 2.95 2.80 27.99
C GLY A 15 3.01 3.33 26.55
N PHE A 16 2.96 4.65 26.36
CA PHE A 16 3.08 5.28 25.04
C PHE A 16 4.40 4.94 24.34
N LEU A 17 5.51 4.98 25.06
CA LEU A 17 6.82 4.65 24.51
C LEU A 17 6.92 3.19 24.06
N ASN A 18 6.44 2.26 24.89
CA ASN A 18 6.41 0.84 24.55
C ASN A 18 5.48 0.55 23.36
N GLU A 19 4.29 1.18 23.36
CA GLU A 19 3.32 1.05 22.27
C GLU A 19 3.92 1.51 20.94
N LEU A 20 4.48 2.73 20.88
CA LEU A 20 5.08 3.25 19.65
C LEU A 20 6.26 2.39 19.17
N THR A 21 7.10 1.91 20.09
CA THR A 21 8.20 1.01 19.74
C THR A 21 7.67 -0.27 19.09
N ALA A 22 6.62 -0.87 19.65
CA ALA A 22 5.99 -2.06 19.07
C ALA A 22 5.32 -1.78 17.72
N MET A 23 4.64 -0.64 17.56
CA MET A 23 4.04 -0.24 16.29
C MET A 23 5.10 -0.02 15.21
N LEU A 24 6.21 0.64 15.54
CA LEU A 24 7.34 0.84 14.63
C LEU A 24 7.97 -0.49 14.23
N HIS A 25 8.20 -1.39 15.18
CA HIS A 25 8.74 -2.72 14.92
C HIS A 25 7.87 -3.50 13.92
N HIS A 26 6.57 -3.61 14.20
CA HIS A 26 5.63 -4.26 13.29
C HIS A 26 5.60 -3.61 11.90
N ARG A 27 5.76 -2.28 11.85
CA ARG A 27 5.79 -1.52 10.60
C ARG A 27 7.08 -1.76 9.81
N GLY A 28 8.23 -1.83 10.48
CA GLY A 28 9.53 -2.11 9.89
C GLY A 28 9.55 -3.49 9.24
N GLU A 29 9.10 -4.52 9.97
CA GLU A 29 8.99 -5.89 9.48
C GLU A 29 8.07 -6.01 8.25
N ALA A 30 6.98 -5.24 8.22
CA ALA A 30 6.06 -5.22 7.07
C ALA A 30 6.63 -4.49 5.83
N LEU A 31 7.51 -3.50 6.02
CA LEU A 31 8.08 -2.70 4.94
C LEU A 31 9.38 -3.27 4.37
N ALA A 32 10.21 -3.91 5.19
CA ALA A 32 11.52 -4.39 4.78
C ALA A 32 11.50 -5.31 3.52
N PRO A 33 10.58 -6.30 3.40
CA PRO A 33 10.52 -7.16 2.21
C PRO A 33 10.14 -6.41 0.92
N ARG A 34 9.41 -5.30 1.05
CA ARG A 34 8.93 -4.51 -0.09
C ARG A 34 10.03 -3.69 -0.74
N VAL A 35 11.06 -3.36 0.04
CA VAL A 35 12.24 -2.63 -0.43
C VAL A 35 13.25 -3.58 -1.08
N THR A 36 13.30 -4.84 -0.67
CA THR A 36 14.27 -5.83 -1.18
C THR A 36 13.76 -6.66 -2.35
N GLY A 37 12.43 -6.80 -2.50
CA GLY A 37 11.80 -7.74 -3.43
C GLY A 37 11.43 -7.19 -4.81
N SER A 38 11.77 -5.95 -5.14
CA SER A 38 11.26 -5.29 -6.35
C SER A 38 12.35 -5.05 -7.40
N ASP A 39 12.26 -5.80 -8.50
CA ASP A 39 13.05 -5.59 -9.73
C ASP A 39 12.47 -4.43 -10.61
N SER A 40 11.58 -3.57 -10.08
CA SER A 40 10.83 -2.57 -10.88
C SER A 40 10.95 -1.12 -10.37
N HIS A 41 11.99 -0.43 -10.83
CA HIS A 41 12.33 0.96 -10.47
C HIS A 41 11.16 1.98 -10.57
N GLY A 42 10.48 2.25 -9.45
CA GLY A 42 9.29 3.12 -9.39
C GLY A 42 9.23 4.05 -8.19
N VAL A 43 8.42 5.12 -8.28
CA VAL A 43 8.26 6.15 -7.23
C VAL A 43 7.69 5.59 -5.92
N ALA A 44 6.86 4.53 -5.99
CA ALA A 44 6.33 3.88 -4.80
C ALA A 44 7.41 3.17 -3.97
N GLU A 45 8.46 2.63 -4.61
CA GLU A 45 9.60 2.02 -3.92
C GLU A 45 10.40 3.07 -3.13
N ILE A 46 10.56 4.27 -3.69
CA ILE A 46 11.26 5.37 -3.01
C ILE A 46 10.48 5.80 -1.76
N ALA A 47 9.14 5.88 -1.84
CA ALA A 47 8.32 6.22 -0.68
C ALA A 47 8.41 5.16 0.42
N ASP A 48 8.39 3.87 0.05
CA ASP A 48 8.57 2.75 0.99
C ASP A 48 9.97 2.76 1.61
N PHE A 49 11.01 2.99 0.82
CA PHE A 49 12.39 3.10 1.29
C PHE A 49 12.58 4.26 2.27
N LEU A 50 12.08 5.45 1.94
CA LEU A 50 12.18 6.62 2.82
C LEU A 50 11.39 6.42 4.11
N MET A 51 10.22 5.79 4.05
CA MET A 51 9.45 5.43 5.23
C MET A 51 10.22 4.42 6.10
N LEU A 52 10.77 3.38 5.49
CA LEU A 52 11.59 2.39 6.20
C LEU A 52 12.82 3.04 6.84
N GLN A 53 13.44 4.02 6.19
CA GLN A 53 14.53 4.79 6.78
C GLN A 53 14.10 5.57 8.03
N VAL A 54 12.92 6.20 8.02
CA VAL A 54 12.34 6.87 9.20
C VAL A 54 12.14 5.87 10.34
N ILE A 55 11.55 4.70 10.04
CA ILE A 55 11.28 3.65 11.04
C ILE A 55 12.58 3.09 11.61
N ASN A 56 13.54 2.73 10.76
CA ASN A 56 14.84 2.18 11.15
C ASN A 56 15.67 3.15 12.00
N ARG A 57 15.41 4.46 11.90
CA ARG A 57 15.99 5.45 12.81
C ARG A 57 15.21 5.56 14.12
N ALA A 58 13.88 5.63 14.05
CA ALA A 58 13.02 5.90 15.19
C ALA A 58 12.93 4.70 16.16
N GLU A 59 12.77 3.47 15.65
CA GLU A 59 12.60 2.26 16.46
C GLU A 59 13.76 2.03 17.46
N PRO A 60 15.04 1.95 17.03
CA PRO A 60 16.13 1.75 17.98
C PRO A 60 16.31 2.95 18.92
N HIS A 61 15.97 4.17 18.47
CA HIS A 61 16.02 5.35 19.32
C HIS A 61 14.98 5.28 20.45
N LEU A 62 13.72 4.97 20.14
CA LEU A 62 12.68 4.79 21.15
C LEU A 62 12.96 3.59 22.06
N ALA A 63 13.47 2.48 21.52
CA ALA A 63 13.90 1.32 22.32
C ALA A 63 15.02 1.67 23.31
N HIS A 64 15.94 2.56 22.94
CA HIS A 64 16.94 3.10 23.85
C HIS A 64 16.30 3.96 24.94
N LEU A 65 15.43 4.91 24.57
CA LEU A 65 14.73 5.78 25.52
C LEU A 65 13.92 4.97 26.54
N ALA A 66 13.31 3.86 26.12
CA ALA A 66 12.53 2.97 26.99
C ALA A 66 13.34 2.31 28.11
N ARG A 67 14.67 2.28 27.97
CA ARG A 67 15.60 1.69 28.95
C ARG A 67 16.32 2.72 29.80
N LEU A 68 16.14 4.01 29.52
CA LEU A 68 16.77 5.07 30.30
C LEU A 68 16.06 5.23 31.64
N SER A 69 16.85 5.42 32.70
CA SER A 69 16.39 6.04 33.93
C SER A 69 16.61 7.55 33.87
N GLY A 70 15.67 8.32 34.42
CA GLY A 70 15.74 9.79 34.42
C GLY A 70 15.44 10.43 33.07
N LEU A 71 14.63 9.79 32.22
CA LEU A 71 14.22 10.39 30.94
C LEU A 71 13.20 11.50 31.21
N HIS A 72 13.62 12.76 31.09
CA HIS A 72 12.69 13.87 31.26
C HIS A 72 11.56 13.83 30.20
N PRO A 73 10.27 14.01 30.56
CA PRO A 73 9.17 13.90 29.59
C PRO A 73 9.24 14.93 28.45
N GLU A 74 9.84 16.09 28.65
CA GLU A 74 10.02 17.06 27.55
C GLU A 74 10.84 16.47 26.39
N ARG A 75 11.93 15.75 26.69
CA ARG A 75 12.76 15.10 25.67
C ARG A 75 11.96 14.03 24.92
N LEU A 76 11.17 13.24 25.65
CA LEU A 76 10.28 12.24 25.05
C LEU A 76 9.24 12.90 24.12
N TYR A 77 8.67 14.02 24.56
CA TYR A 77 7.70 14.78 23.77
C TYR A 77 8.31 15.31 22.48
N ALA A 78 9.51 15.92 22.55
CA ALA A 78 10.23 16.40 21.38
C ALA A 78 10.48 15.27 20.37
N THR A 79 10.91 14.09 20.83
CA THR A 79 11.10 12.92 19.97
C THR A 79 9.80 12.47 19.29
N PHE A 80 8.66 12.52 19.99
CA PHE A 80 7.36 12.19 19.41
C PHE A 80 6.92 13.21 18.35
N LEU A 81 7.19 14.50 18.58
CA LEU A 81 6.92 15.55 17.60
C LEU A 81 7.76 15.38 16.32
N GLU A 82 9.05 15.07 16.45
CA GLU A 82 9.92 14.80 15.31
C GLU A 82 9.37 13.64 14.46
N LEU A 83 9.04 12.52 15.10
CA LEU A 83 8.48 11.36 14.40
C LEU A 83 7.14 11.69 13.74
N ALA A 84 6.24 12.39 14.44
CA ALA A 84 4.95 12.80 13.87
C ALA A 84 5.13 13.75 12.68
N GLY A 85 6.12 14.64 12.77
CA GLY A 85 6.55 15.53 11.71
C GLY A 85 6.96 14.77 10.46
N GLU A 86 7.87 13.80 10.60
CA GLU A 86 8.35 13.01 9.47
C GLU A 86 7.25 12.15 8.86
N LEU A 87 6.46 11.45 9.69
CA LEU A 87 5.35 10.60 9.23
C LEU A 87 4.29 11.39 8.45
N SER A 88 4.07 12.67 8.77
CA SER A 88 3.13 13.53 8.06
C SER A 88 3.45 13.69 6.57
N THR A 89 4.73 13.55 6.18
CA THR A 89 5.17 13.54 4.77
C THR A 89 4.46 12.44 3.98
N PHE A 90 4.12 11.34 4.64
CA PHE A 90 3.53 10.17 4.00
C PHE A 90 2.01 10.14 4.19
N THR A 91 1.52 10.50 5.38
CA THR A 91 0.14 10.24 5.82
C THR A 91 -0.78 11.46 5.77
N ALA A 92 -0.23 12.67 5.83
CA ALA A 92 -1.04 13.89 5.79
C ALA A 92 -1.45 14.23 4.35
N VAL A 93 -2.69 14.69 4.17
CA VAL A 93 -3.23 15.11 2.86
C VAL A 93 -2.37 16.22 2.25
N GLN A 94 -1.94 17.19 3.07
CA GLN A 94 -1.11 18.31 2.64
C GLN A 94 0.39 18.03 2.73
N LYS A 95 0.78 16.80 3.12
CA LYS A 95 2.20 16.39 3.25
C LYS A 95 3.02 17.27 4.21
N ARG A 96 2.35 17.87 5.20
CA ARG A 96 2.90 18.72 6.25
C ARG A 96 2.29 18.36 7.59
N PRO A 97 3.04 18.52 8.70
CA PRO A 97 2.49 18.26 10.03
C PRO A 97 1.43 19.29 10.38
N ARG A 98 0.49 18.88 11.21
CA ARG A 98 -0.42 19.81 11.90
C ARG A 98 0.33 20.56 12.99
N ASP A 99 -0.26 21.65 13.46
CA ASP A 99 0.21 22.31 14.66
C ASP A 99 -0.01 21.41 15.89
N PHE A 100 1.07 21.18 16.64
CA PHE A 100 1.02 20.47 17.92
C PHE A 100 1.05 21.47 19.07
N ALA A 101 0.47 21.08 20.20
CA ALA A 101 0.47 21.90 21.41
C ALA A 101 1.91 22.18 21.90
N VAL A 102 2.10 23.25 22.67
CA VAL A 102 3.37 23.47 23.36
C VAL A 102 3.48 22.49 24.53
N TYR A 103 4.70 22.05 24.84
CA TYR A 103 4.95 21.22 26.02
C TYR A 103 4.50 21.92 27.32
N ARG A 104 3.59 21.29 28.07
CA ARG A 104 3.14 21.77 29.39
C ARG A 104 3.46 20.73 30.45
N HIS A 105 4.54 20.96 31.21
CA HIS A 105 5.01 20.01 32.24
C HIS A 105 3.94 19.71 33.29
N ASP A 106 3.15 20.71 33.67
CA ASP A 106 2.08 20.58 34.66
C ASP A 106 0.82 19.91 34.09
N ASN A 107 0.76 19.68 32.77
CA ASN A 107 -0.35 19.03 32.09
C ASN A 107 0.14 18.11 30.96
N LEU A 108 0.84 17.05 31.36
CA LEU A 108 1.42 16.08 30.41
C LEU A 108 0.37 15.34 29.60
N GLU A 109 -0.85 15.17 30.12
CA GLU A 109 -1.92 14.46 29.42
C GLU A 109 -2.40 15.24 28.19
N GLU A 110 -2.77 16.51 28.35
CA GLU A 110 -3.11 17.39 27.23
C GLU A 110 -1.93 17.59 26.26
N THR A 111 -0.70 17.47 26.75
CA THR A 111 0.51 17.60 25.93
C THR A 111 0.72 16.38 25.02
N PHE A 112 0.64 15.17 25.58
CA PHE A 112 0.99 13.94 24.88
C PHE A 112 -0.15 13.32 24.07
N GLU A 113 -1.40 13.44 24.52
CA GLU A 113 -2.53 12.76 23.88
C GLU A 113 -2.68 13.15 22.39
N PRO A 114 -2.60 14.45 22.00
CA PRO A 114 -2.74 14.83 20.60
C PRO A 114 -1.64 14.29 19.69
N VAL A 115 -0.39 14.23 20.17
CA VAL A 115 0.71 13.67 19.35
C VAL A 115 0.59 12.15 19.26
N MET A 116 0.18 11.47 20.33
CA MET A 116 -0.06 10.02 20.31
C MET A 116 -1.18 9.62 19.35
N VAL A 117 -2.29 10.35 19.35
CA VAL A 117 -3.38 10.14 18.37
C VAL A 117 -2.87 10.27 16.93
N GLU A 118 -2.01 11.26 16.67
CA GLU A 118 -1.45 11.45 15.33
C GLU A 118 -0.49 10.34 14.92
N LEU A 119 0.39 9.93 15.83
CA LEU A 119 1.35 8.85 15.60
C LEU A 119 0.64 7.53 15.35
N ARG A 120 -0.39 7.21 16.16
CA ARG A 120 -1.23 6.02 15.95
C ARG A 120 -1.88 6.05 14.58
N ARG A 121 -2.58 7.15 14.26
CA ARG A 121 -3.23 7.35 12.95
C ARG A 121 -2.23 7.18 11.81
N SER A 122 -1.07 7.81 11.92
CA SER A 122 -0.04 7.75 10.88
C SER A 122 0.50 6.34 10.71
N LEU A 123 0.93 5.67 11.78
CA LEU A 123 1.49 4.31 11.69
C LEU A 123 0.45 3.28 11.19
N SER A 124 -0.83 3.46 11.55
CA SER A 124 -1.94 2.65 11.02
C SER A 124 -2.23 2.92 9.55
N ALA A 125 -2.31 4.19 9.12
CA ALA A 125 -2.61 4.53 7.72
C ALA A 125 -1.55 4.00 6.74
N VAL A 126 -0.30 3.86 7.18
CA VAL A 126 0.76 3.32 6.32
C VAL A 126 0.65 1.79 6.23
N LEU A 127 0.09 1.09 7.25
CA LEU A 127 -0.26 -0.33 7.19
C LEU A 127 -1.32 -0.64 6.12
N GLU A 128 -2.16 0.34 5.77
CA GLU A 128 -3.16 0.26 4.71
C GLU A 128 -2.58 0.53 3.30
N GLN A 129 -1.36 0.08 3.01
CA GLN A 129 -0.96 -0.08 1.63
C GLN A 129 -1.73 -1.25 1.01
N SER A 130 -2.95 -0.90 0.64
CA SER A 130 -4.06 -1.75 0.22
C SER A 130 -3.82 -2.38 -1.15
N ALA A 131 -2.87 -1.90 -1.94
CA ALA A 131 -2.61 -2.45 -3.26
C ALA A 131 -1.42 -3.43 -3.28
N VAL A 132 -1.67 -4.63 -3.79
CA VAL A 132 -0.67 -5.67 -4.05
C VAL A 132 -0.53 -5.82 -5.56
N GLN A 133 0.67 -5.66 -6.09
CA GLN A 133 0.92 -5.96 -7.51
C GLN A 133 0.88 -7.48 -7.73
N ILE A 134 0.26 -7.91 -8.81
CA ILE A 134 0.25 -9.28 -9.29
C ILE A 134 1.10 -9.30 -10.57
N PRO A 135 2.37 -9.72 -10.51
CA PRO A 135 3.25 -9.71 -11.67
C PRO A 135 2.68 -10.57 -12.80
N LEU A 136 2.51 -9.97 -13.97
CA LEU A 136 2.03 -10.66 -15.16
C LEU A 136 3.23 -11.19 -15.95
N GLN A 137 3.41 -12.51 -15.94
CA GLN A 137 4.48 -13.18 -16.70
C GLN A 137 4.02 -13.47 -18.12
N ASP A 138 4.78 -13.02 -19.12
CA ASP A 138 4.52 -13.38 -20.51
C ASP A 138 4.68 -14.88 -20.74
N ARG A 139 3.71 -15.44 -21.47
CA ARG A 139 3.69 -16.82 -21.95
C ARG A 139 3.51 -16.81 -23.47
N LYS A 140 3.36 -18.00 -24.06
CA LYS A 140 3.14 -18.15 -25.50
C LYS A 140 1.78 -17.58 -25.92
N TYR A 141 1.70 -17.14 -27.17
CA TYR A 141 0.45 -16.73 -27.85
C TYR A 141 -0.26 -15.52 -27.22
N GLY A 142 0.50 -14.51 -26.76
CA GLY A 142 -0.07 -13.27 -26.23
C GLY A 142 -0.78 -13.42 -24.88
N ILE A 143 -0.60 -14.57 -24.21
CA ILE A 143 -1.14 -14.84 -22.88
C ILE A 143 -0.13 -14.36 -21.83
N ARG A 144 -0.63 -13.65 -20.83
CA ARG A 144 0.10 -13.28 -19.62
C ARG A 144 -0.55 -13.93 -18.41
N VAL A 145 0.25 -14.40 -17.48
CA VAL A 145 -0.23 -15.13 -16.28
C VAL A 145 0.27 -14.45 -15.02
N GLY A 146 -0.66 -14.12 -14.12
CA GLY A 146 -0.38 -13.63 -12.78
C GLY A 146 -0.74 -14.67 -11.73
N THR A 147 0.23 -15.06 -10.91
CA THR A 147 0.00 -15.96 -9.77
C THR A 147 -0.53 -15.17 -8.59
N ILE A 148 -1.69 -15.56 -8.06
CA ILE A 148 -2.28 -14.96 -6.86
C ILE A 148 -1.81 -15.76 -5.64
N GLN A 149 -0.79 -15.28 -4.94
CA GLN A 149 -0.22 -15.98 -3.78
C GLN A 149 -1.17 -15.94 -2.58
N ASP A 150 -1.70 -14.76 -2.27
CA ASP A 150 -2.69 -14.58 -1.21
C ASP A 150 -4.12 -14.68 -1.77
N ARG A 151 -4.76 -15.82 -1.51
CA ARG A 151 -6.13 -16.08 -1.97
C ARG A 151 -7.19 -15.19 -1.31
N THR A 152 -6.90 -14.58 -0.17
CA THR A 152 -7.84 -13.65 0.49
C THR A 152 -8.15 -12.42 -0.37
N LEU A 153 -7.25 -12.09 -1.33
CA LEU A 153 -7.45 -11.01 -2.29
C LEU A 153 -8.68 -11.23 -3.18
N ILE A 154 -8.99 -12.47 -3.55
CA ILE A 154 -10.08 -12.77 -4.50
C ILE A 154 -11.46 -12.40 -3.93
N SER A 155 -11.62 -12.51 -2.62
CA SER A 155 -12.85 -12.11 -1.91
C SER A 155 -12.77 -10.73 -1.26
N GLY A 156 -11.57 -10.22 -1.00
CA GLY A 156 -11.35 -9.01 -0.19
C GLY A 156 -10.71 -7.83 -0.93
N ALA A 157 -10.53 -7.89 -2.25
CA ALA A 157 -9.90 -6.82 -3.02
C ALA A 157 -10.57 -6.57 -4.36
N ASN A 158 -10.47 -5.33 -4.85
CA ASN A 158 -10.80 -4.95 -6.22
C ASN A 158 -9.56 -5.07 -7.09
N PHE A 159 -9.69 -5.73 -8.24
CA PHE A 159 -8.57 -5.92 -9.15
C PHE A 159 -8.60 -4.84 -10.23
N VAL A 160 -7.44 -4.25 -10.49
CA VAL A 160 -7.24 -3.18 -11.47
C VAL A 160 -6.14 -3.59 -12.44
N LEU A 161 -6.47 -3.60 -13.72
CA LEU A 161 -5.54 -3.73 -14.83
C LEU A 161 -5.10 -2.33 -15.30
N VAL A 162 -3.80 -2.09 -15.30
CA VAL A 162 -3.18 -0.88 -15.84
C VAL A 162 -2.64 -1.23 -17.23
N VAL A 163 -2.99 -0.44 -18.24
CA VAL A 163 -2.60 -0.69 -19.63
C VAL A 163 -1.98 0.56 -20.22
N LYS A 164 -0.79 0.42 -20.80
CA LYS A 164 -0.11 1.46 -21.56
C LYS A 164 0.31 0.89 -22.91
N ALA A 165 0.13 1.64 -23.99
CA ALA A 165 0.57 1.26 -25.33
C ALA A 165 0.93 2.53 -26.11
N GLU A 166 1.61 2.38 -27.24
CA GLU A 166 2.04 3.45 -28.14
C GLU A 166 0.87 3.97 -29.00
N MET A 167 -0.22 4.37 -28.35
CA MET A 167 -1.44 4.83 -29.00
C MET A 167 -2.25 5.74 -28.04
N PRO A 168 -3.22 6.51 -28.55
CA PRO A 168 -4.03 7.39 -27.70
C PRO A 168 -4.78 6.62 -26.62
N GLY A 169 -4.74 7.11 -25.38
CA GLY A 169 -5.41 6.48 -24.24
C GLY A 169 -6.91 6.31 -24.42
N GLU A 170 -7.58 7.27 -25.08
CA GLU A 170 -9.01 7.14 -25.42
C GLU A 170 -9.30 5.97 -26.38
N THR A 171 -8.36 5.66 -27.28
CA THR A 171 -8.49 4.50 -28.15
C THR A 171 -8.39 3.22 -27.33
N ILE A 172 -7.40 3.10 -26.44
CA ILE A 172 -7.26 1.96 -25.51
C ILE A 172 -8.53 1.80 -24.66
N ARG A 173 -9.01 2.90 -24.08
CA ARG A 173 -10.20 2.96 -23.21
C ARG A 173 -11.44 2.39 -23.89
N ARG A 174 -11.61 2.66 -25.19
CA ARG A 174 -12.77 2.21 -25.98
C ARG A 174 -12.62 0.80 -26.53
N SER A 175 -11.45 0.43 -27.05
CA SER A 175 -11.27 -0.84 -27.77
C SER A 175 -10.96 -2.00 -26.83
N LEU A 176 -10.20 -1.78 -25.76
CA LEU A 176 -9.66 -2.84 -24.92
C LEU A 176 -10.72 -3.74 -24.29
N PRO A 177 -11.84 -3.23 -23.73
CA PRO A 177 -12.85 -4.09 -23.11
C PRO A 177 -13.44 -5.16 -24.05
N ALA A 178 -13.47 -4.90 -25.37
CA ALA A 178 -13.98 -5.85 -26.35
C ALA A 178 -12.91 -6.86 -26.83
N LEU A 179 -11.63 -6.53 -26.67
CA LEU A 179 -10.51 -7.30 -27.22
C LEU A 179 -9.74 -8.09 -26.15
N ILE A 180 -9.96 -7.79 -24.87
CA ILE A 180 -9.32 -8.48 -23.76
C ILE A 180 -10.15 -9.67 -23.29
N LYS A 181 -9.47 -10.75 -22.94
CA LYS A 181 -10.03 -11.90 -22.23
C LYS A 181 -9.26 -12.13 -20.96
N ILE A 182 -9.98 -12.21 -19.84
CA ILE A 182 -9.44 -12.47 -18.53
C ILE A 182 -10.16 -13.66 -17.91
N GLY A 183 -9.45 -14.57 -17.26
CA GLY A 183 -10.05 -15.71 -16.58
C GLY A 183 -9.03 -16.57 -15.84
N PRO A 184 -9.46 -17.71 -15.27
CA PRO A 184 -8.56 -18.71 -14.71
C PRO A 184 -7.51 -19.15 -15.72
N VAL A 185 -6.27 -19.35 -15.27
CA VAL A 185 -5.16 -19.76 -16.15
C VAL A 185 -5.44 -21.05 -16.91
N GLU A 186 -6.20 -21.97 -16.31
CA GLU A 186 -6.56 -23.26 -16.90
C GLU A 186 -7.57 -23.11 -18.05
N GLN A 187 -8.38 -22.05 -18.06
CA GLN A 187 -9.50 -21.88 -19.01
C GLN A 187 -9.23 -20.84 -20.10
N ILE A 188 -8.19 -20.01 -19.97
CA ILE A 188 -7.96 -18.89 -20.89
C ILE A 188 -7.86 -19.31 -22.36
N ARG A 189 -7.27 -20.48 -22.64
CA ARG A 189 -7.15 -21.00 -24.01
C ARG A 189 -8.51 -21.36 -24.60
N GLU A 190 -9.36 -21.98 -23.80
CA GLU A 190 -10.72 -22.31 -24.22
C GLU A 190 -11.51 -21.04 -24.47
N LEU A 191 -11.47 -20.07 -23.53
CA LEU A 191 -12.14 -18.78 -23.69
C LEU A 191 -11.76 -18.09 -25.01
N VAL A 192 -10.48 -18.11 -25.39
CA VAL A 192 -10.00 -17.56 -26.67
C VAL A 192 -10.52 -18.38 -27.84
N ASN A 193 -10.31 -19.69 -27.86
CA ASN A 193 -10.60 -20.57 -29.00
C ASN A 193 -12.09 -20.63 -29.35
N VAL A 194 -12.97 -20.73 -28.34
CA VAL A 194 -14.43 -20.84 -28.54
C VAL A 194 -15.15 -19.49 -28.40
N GLN A 195 -14.39 -18.39 -28.37
CA GLN A 195 -14.90 -17.03 -28.28
C GLN A 195 -15.81 -16.74 -27.06
N LEU A 196 -15.70 -17.51 -25.98
CA LEU A 196 -16.47 -17.27 -24.76
C LEU A 196 -16.09 -15.96 -24.06
N PRO A 197 -17.04 -15.32 -23.36
CA PRO A 197 -16.77 -14.11 -22.58
C PRO A 197 -15.87 -14.42 -21.37
N GLY A 198 -14.90 -13.53 -21.13
CA GLY A 198 -14.08 -13.57 -19.92
C GLY A 198 -14.67 -12.77 -18.76
N ILE A 199 -13.88 -12.59 -17.71
CA ILE A 199 -14.12 -11.59 -16.67
C ILE A 199 -14.08 -10.21 -17.33
N ARG A 200 -15.16 -9.44 -17.17
CA ARG A 200 -15.30 -8.12 -17.79
C ARG A 200 -14.39 -7.11 -17.12
N VAL A 201 -13.97 -6.12 -17.89
CA VAL A 201 -13.23 -4.97 -17.41
C VAL A 201 -13.98 -3.67 -17.69
N ARG A 202 -13.89 -2.71 -16.78
CA ARG A 202 -14.53 -1.39 -16.87
C ARG A 202 -13.49 -0.29 -16.73
N PRO A 203 -13.43 0.69 -17.66
CA PRO A 203 -12.46 1.77 -17.55
C PRO A 203 -12.77 2.70 -16.37
N LEU A 204 -11.74 3.01 -15.58
CA LEU A 204 -11.81 3.94 -14.44
C LEU A 204 -11.52 5.37 -14.89
N ALA A 205 -12.36 6.31 -14.45
CA ALA A 205 -12.22 7.75 -14.76
C ALA A 205 -10.90 8.35 -14.24
N LEU A 206 -10.44 7.88 -13.08
CA LEU A 206 -9.24 8.32 -12.41
C LEU A 206 -8.44 7.11 -11.95
N ALA A 207 -7.11 7.25 -11.91
CA ALA A 207 -6.24 6.25 -11.31
C ALA A 207 -6.56 6.10 -9.81
N PRO A 208 -6.69 4.88 -9.28
CA PRO A 208 -6.77 4.65 -7.85
C PRO A 208 -5.55 5.23 -7.13
N ARG A 209 -5.76 5.84 -5.97
CA ARG A 209 -4.69 6.50 -5.19
C ARG A 209 -3.69 5.51 -4.58
N GLN A 210 -4.10 4.24 -4.50
CA GLN A 210 -3.36 3.15 -3.88
C GLN A 210 -2.31 2.54 -4.80
N ILE A 211 -2.37 2.79 -6.11
CA ILE A 211 -1.43 2.25 -7.10
C ILE A 211 -0.63 3.37 -7.77
N PRO A 212 0.59 3.08 -8.27
CA PRO A 212 1.42 4.08 -8.95
C PRO A 212 0.70 4.75 -10.13
N TYR A 213 0.86 6.07 -10.23
CA TYR A 213 0.40 6.82 -11.38
C TYR A 213 1.38 6.68 -12.53
N ASN A 214 0.92 6.09 -13.64
CA ASN A 214 1.69 5.90 -14.86
C ASN A 214 1.16 6.86 -15.93
N ALA A 215 1.96 7.87 -16.29
CA ALA A 215 1.58 8.84 -17.32
C ALA A 215 1.28 8.12 -18.65
N GLY A 216 0.11 8.42 -19.23
CA GLY A 216 -0.37 7.81 -20.46
C GLY A 216 -0.97 6.40 -20.31
N ALA A 217 -1.05 5.84 -19.10
CA ALA A 217 -1.73 4.58 -18.85
C ALA A 217 -3.24 4.77 -18.68
N VAL A 218 -4.00 3.73 -19.00
CA VAL A 218 -5.45 3.62 -18.79
C VAL A 218 -5.72 2.52 -17.79
N TYR A 219 -6.64 2.79 -16.87
CA TYR A 219 -6.94 1.92 -15.73
C TYR A 219 -8.29 1.25 -15.93
N PHE A 220 -8.36 -0.05 -15.70
CA PHE A 220 -9.57 -0.83 -15.83
C PHE A 220 -9.81 -1.69 -14.59
N GLU A 221 -10.98 -1.59 -14.01
CA GLU A 221 -11.41 -2.45 -12.90
C GLU A 221 -12.02 -3.75 -13.44
N LEU A 222 -11.68 -4.89 -12.83
CA LEU A 222 -12.27 -6.18 -13.16
C LEU A 222 -13.58 -6.36 -12.39
N GLU A 223 -14.61 -6.88 -13.06
CA GLU A 223 -15.92 -7.11 -12.45
C GLU A 223 -16.01 -8.51 -11.79
N PRO A 224 -16.19 -8.60 -10.46
CA PRO A 224 -16.19 -9.89 -9.75
C PRO A 224 -17.49 -10.69 -9.90
N ALA A 225 -18.50 -10.15 -10.57
CA ALA A 225 -19.81 -10.79 -10.74
C ALA A 225 -19.79 -12.02 -11.68
N SER A 226 -18.70 -12.24 -12.42
CA SER A 226 -18.60 -13.36 -13.38
C SER A 226 -18.50 -14.72 -12.67
N PRO A 227 -19.14 -15.80 -13.19
CA PRO A 227 -18.89 -17.16 -12.71
C PRO A 227 -17.41 -17.56 -12.74
N LEU A 228 -16.65 -17.03 -13.71
CA LEU A 228 -15.19 -17.23 -13.81
C LEU A 228 -14.44 -16.66 -12.61
N TRP A 229 -14.98 -15.62 -11.95
CA TRP A 229 -14.38 -15.04 -10.75
C TRP A 229 -14.34 -16.05 -9.60
N LYS A 230 -15.44 -16.79 -9.40
CA LYS A 230 -15.51 -17.84 -8.36
C LYS A 230 -14.49 -18.94 -8.59
N GLN A 231 -14.16 -19.22 -9.84
CA GLN A 231 -13.19 -20.24 -10.21
C GLN A 231 -11.74 -19.78 -9.99
N LEU A 232 -11.47 -18.47 -9.96
CA LEU A 232 -10.15 -17.95 -9.58
C LEU A 232 -9.74 -18.42 -8.18
N ALA A 233 -10.70 -18.61 -7.26
CA ALA A 233 -10.42 -19.04 -5.89
C ALA A 233 -9.70 -20.40 -5.81
N VAL A 234 -9.92 -21.28 -6.80
CA VAL A 234 -9.33 -22.63 -6.88
C VAL A 234 -8.31 -22.75 -8.02
N SER A 235 -8.10 -21.70 -8.80
CA SER A 235 -7.16 -21.67 -9.93
C SER A 235 -5.71 -21.48 -9.46
N GLY A 236 -4.75 -21.85 -10.32
CA GLY A 236 -3.34 -21.52 -10.16
C GLY A 236 -2.99 -20.04 -10.41
N GLY A 237 -3.93 -19.25 -10.92
CA GLY A 237 -3.74 -17.82 -11.11
C GLY A 237 -4.73 -17.19 -12.10
N ILE A 238 -4.53 -15.91 -12.37
CA ILE A 238 -5.29 -15.16 -13.36
C ILE A 238 -4.50 -15.10 -14.67
N ALA A 239 -5.18 -15.30 -15.80
CA ALA A 239 -4.60 -15.15 -17.12
C ALA A 239 -5.29 -14.04 -17.91
N VAL A 240 -4.49 -13.32 -18.68
CA VAL A 240 -4.91 -12.21 -19.53
C VAL A 240 -4.44 -12.49 -20.94
N HIS A 241 -5.37 -12.42 -21.90
CA HIS A 241 -5.07 -12.45 -23.32
C HIS A 241 -5.61 -11.17 -23.94
N LEU A 242 -4.79 -10.46 -24.71
CA LEU A 242 -5.19 -9.26 -25.43
C LEU A 242 -5.12 -9.56 -26.93
N ALA A 243 -6.27 -9.51 -27.59
CA ALA A 243 -6.35 -9.58 -29.04
C ALA A 243 -6.13 -8.20 -29.67
N GLY A 244 -5.74 -8.17 -30.94
CA GLY A 244 -5.54 -6.93 -31.69
C GLY A 244 -4.15 -6.31 -31.54
N ASP A 245 -3.96 -5.19 -32.22
CA ASP A 245 -2.68 -4.50 -32.29
C ASP A 245 -2.61 -3.37 -31.24
N PHE A 246 -1.77 -3.59 -30.23
CA PHE A 246 -1.44 -2.61 -29.19
C PHE A 246 0.09 -2.48 -29.16
N PRO A 247 0.68 -1.58 -29.98
CA PRO A 247 2.12 -1.47 -30.11
C PRO A 247 2.75 -1.08 -28.77
N GLY A 248 3.86 -1.72 -28.42
CA GLY A 248 4.57 -1.47 -27.15
C GLY A 248 3.73 -1.72 -25.90
N VAL A 249 2.72 -2.61 -25.95
CA VAL A 249 1.80 -2.79 -24.83
C VAL A 249 2.51 -3.29 -23.56
N HIS A 250 2.30 -2.54 -22.49
CA HIS A 250 2.67 -2.88 -21.14
C HIS A 250 1.41 -3.02 -20.28
N MET A 251 1.34 -4.09 -19.49
CA MET A 251 0.21 -4.36 -18.61
C MET A 251 0.67 -4.72 -17.21
N GLU A 252 0.02 -4.15 -16.22
CA GLU A 252 0.19 -4.50 -14.81
C GLU A 252 -1.15 -4.87 -14.21
N MET A 253 -1.14 -5.83 -13.29
CA MET A 253 -2.32 -6.19 -12.50
C MET A 253 -2.07 -5.81 -11.06
N TRP A 254 -3.07 -5.20 -10.42
CA TRP A 254 -3.03 -4.79 -9.02
C TRP A 254 -4.30 -5.28 -8.32
N ALA A 255 -4.18 -5.74 -7.07
CA ALA A 255 -5.29 -6.06 -6.20
C ALA A 255 -5.33 -5.05 -5.05
N ILE A 256 -6.37 -4.23 -5.00
CA ILE A 256 -6.58 -3.18 -3.99
C ILE A 256 -7.57 -3.70 -2.95
N ARG A 257 -7.10 -4.04 -1.76
CA ARG A 257 -7.92 -4.47 -0.63
C ARG A 257 -8.99 -3.44 -0.31
N ASN A 258 -10.20 -3.95 -0.06
CA ASN A 258 -11.36 -3.18 0.38
C ASN A 258 -11.20 -2.66 1.81
#